data_AF-A0AA41Q5T0-F1
#
_entry.id   AF-A0AA41Q5T0-F1
#
_cell.length_a   1.000
_cell.length_b   1.000
_cell.length_c   1.000
_cell.angle_alpha   90.00
_cell.angle_beta   90.00
_cell.angle_gamma   90.00
#
_symmetry.space_group_name_H-M   'P 1'
#
loop_
_entity.id
_entity.type
_entity.pdbx_description
1 polymer ?
#
loop_
_entity_poly.entity_id
_entity_poly.type
_entity_poly.pdbx_seq_one_letter_code
_entity_poly.pdbx_strand_id
1 'polypeptide(L)'
;MYTPFIPRPPEGPLRSFDVVLPDALGHPALGFRDGTWFRIGPGHPPLPVGARTAILGHPDAAGPIVQIMCWWMRQHPGHGHAVDLATELALLVGEMTRDLGARRLALQAH
;
A
#
# COMPACT_ATOMS: atom_id res chain seq x y z
N MET A 1 14.20 -12.94 14.49
CA MET A 1 14.37 -11.55 14.98
C MET A 1 13.66 -10.64 13.98
N TYR A 2 12.58 -9.97 14.37
CA TYR A 2 11.86 -9.04 13.48
C TYR A 2 12.59 -7.69 13.51
N THR A 3 13.08 -7.24 12.36
CA THR A 3 13.60 -5.87 12.22
C THR A 3 12.41 -4.94 11.96
N PRO A 4 12.16 -3.93 12.81
CA PRO A 4 11.08 -2.99 12.57
C PRO A 4 11.32 -2.25 11.24
N PHE A 5 10.34 -2.30 10.36
CA PHE A 5 10.29 -1.43 9.19
C PHE A 5 10.22 0.02 9.67
N ILE A 6 11.19 0.84 9.25
CA ILE A 6 11.23 2.28 9.47
C ILE A 6 11.41 2.90 8.10
N PRO A 7 10.38 3.58 7.54
CA PRO A 7 10.51 4.20 6.24
C PRO A 7 11.52 5.35 6.30
N ARG A 8 12.32 5.48 5.25
CA ARG A 8 13.17 6.66 5.07
C ARG A 8 12.29 7.82 4.58
N PRO A 9 12.39 9.02 5.18
CA PRO A 9 11.63 10.16 4.71
C PRO A 9 12.03 10.55 3.29
N PRO A 10 11.06 10.88 2.42
CA PRO A 10 11.34 11.29 1.04
C PRO A 10 12.00 12.67 0.99
N GLU A 11 12.78 12.91 -0.07
CA GLU A 11 13.54 14.15 -0.29
C GLU A 11 12.89 15.04 -1.36
N GLY A 12 13.32 16.30 -1.43
CA GLY A 12 12.86 17.26 -2.43
C GLY A 12 11.34 17.52 -2.41
N PRO A 13 10.66 17.60 -3.57
CA PRO A 13 9.24 17.96 -3.65
C PRO A 13 8.30 16.90 -3.06
N LEU A 14 8.81 15.70 -2.77
CA LEU A 14 8.04 14.59 -2.22
C LEU A 14 8.03 14.55 -0.68
N ARG A 15 8.71 15.50 -0.01
CA ARG A 15 8.72 15.66 1.46
C ARG A 15 7.34 15.81 2.09
N SER A 16 6.32 16.08 1.30
CA SER A 16 4.94 16.11 1.78
C SER A 16 4.40 14.72 2.11
N PHE A 17 5.06 13.63 1.71
CA PHE A 17 4.69 12.24 2.02
C PHE A 17 5.54 11.67 3.16
N ASP A 18 4.96 10.73 3.91
CA ASP A 18 5.67 9.95 4.92
C ASP A 18 6.60 8.92 4.25
N VAL A 19 6.11 8.30 3.16
CA VAL A 19 6.83 7.28 2.39
C VAL A 19 6.58 7.47 0.90
N VAL A 20 7.58 7.14 0.09
CA VAL A 20 7.44 7.04 -1.37
C VAL A 20 7.97 5.68 -1.82
N LEU A 21 7.16 4.97 -2.61
CA LEU A 21 7.58 3.74 -3.27
C LEU A 21 7.80 4.01 -4.77
N PRO A 22 8.92 3.53 -5.32
CA PRO A 22 9.18 3.63 -6.75
C PRO A 22 8.39 2.57 -7.54
N ASP A 23 8.21 2.82 -8.84
CA ASP A 23 7.86 1.79 -9.82
C ASP A 23 9.06 0.86 -10.13
N ALA A 24 8.85 -0.09 -11.04
CA ALA A 24 9.89 -1.02 -11.49
C ALA A 24 11.09 -0.33 -12.19
N LEU A 25 10.94 0.93 -12.62
CA LEU A 25 11.99 1.74 -13.25
C LEU A 25 12.71 2.64 -12.24
N GLY A 26 12.31 2.63 -10.97
CA GLY A 26 12.90 3.47 -9.92
C GLY A 26 12.25 4.86 -9.80
N HIS A 27 11.21 5.17 -10.58
CA HIS A 27 10.52 6.46 -10.52
C HIS A 27 9.47 6.47 -9.41
N PRO A 28 9.30 7.58 -8.67
CA PRO A 28 8.23 7.71 -7.68
C PRO A 28 6.85 7.42 -8.28
N ALA A 29 6.13 6.44 -7.71
CA ALA A 29 4.85 5.99 -8.23
C ALA A 29 3.73 5.98 -7.19
N LEU A 30 4.06 5.65 -5.94
CA LEU A 30 3.14 5.71 -4.82
C LEU A 30 3.70 6.56 -3.70
N GLY A 31 2.87 7.45 -3.16
CA GLY A 31 3.12 8.16 -1.92
C GLY A 31 2.20 7.64 -0.84
N PHE A 32 2.68 7.65 0.40
CA PHE A 32 1.86 7.39 1.57
C PHE A 32 1.94 8.59 2.49
N ARG A 33 0.78 9.08 2.92
CA ARG A 33 0.67 10.17 3.87
C ARG A 33 -0.58 10.02 4.71
N ASP A 34 -0.42 10.14 6.02
CA ASP A 34 -1.57 10.22 6.95
C ASP A 34 -2.58 9.09 6.72
N GLY A 35 -2.05 7.86 6.63
CA GLY A 35 -2.87 6.67 6.45
C GLY A 35 -3.46 6.48 5.04
N THR A 36 -3.15 7.34 4.08
CA THR A 36 -3.73 7.32 2.73
C THR A 36 -2.65 7.11 1.67
N TRP A 37 -2.92 6.23 0.71
CA TRP A 37 -2.09 6.06 -0.48
C TRP A 37 -2.44 7.08 -1.55
N PHE A 38 -1.42 7.54 -2.27
CA PHE A 38 -1.56 8.46 -3.39
C PHE A 38 -0.80 7.90 -4.58
N ARG A 39 -1.43 7.92 -5.76
CA ARG A 39 -0.70 7.74 -7.01
C ARG A 39 0.03 9.04 -7.32
N ILE A 40 1.33 8.93 -7.57
CA ILE A 40 2.20 10.05 -7.94
C ILE A 40 2.64 9.85 -9.39
N GLY A 41 2.68 10.94 -10.15
CA GLY A 41 3.19 10.92 -11.51
C GLY A 41 3.73 12.30 -11.91
N PRO A 42 4.62 12.36 -12.91
CA PRO A 42 5.19 13.63 -13.36
C PRO A 42 4.09 14.55 -13.90
N GLY A 43 4.09 15.81 -13.47
CA GLY A 43 3.20 16.86 -13.97
C GLY A 43 1.73 16.76 -13.52
N HIS A 44 1.38 15.80 -12.66
CA HIS A 44 0.02 15.61 -12.18
C HIS A 44 -0.07 15.77 -10.66
N PRO A 45 -1.18 16.32 -10.12
CA PRO A 45 -1.39 16.33 -8.69
C PRO A 45 -1.52 14.89 -8.15
N PRO A 46 -1.02 14.59 -6.95
CA PRO A 46 -1.19 13.27 -6.35
C PRO A 46 -2.67 12.91 -6.18
N LEU A 47 -3.05 11.70 -6.58
CA LEU A 47 -4.45 11.25 -6.50
C LEU A 47 -4.61 10.20 -5.40
N PRO A 48 -5.52 10.38 -4.43
CA PRO A 48 -5.75 9.38 -3.39
C PRO A 48 -6.27 8.07 -4.01
N VAL A 49 -5.78 6.95 -3.50
CA VAL A 49 -6.16 5.60 -3.90
C VAL A 49 -6.30 4.70 -2.68
N GLY A 50 -7.19 3.72 -2.74
CA GLY A 50 -7.25 2.67 -1.73
C GLY A 50 -6.07 1.69 -1.86
N ALA A 51 -5.73 0.99 -0.77
CA ALA A 51 -4.72 -0.05 -0.70
C ALA A 51 -4.90 -1.12 -1.78
N ARG A 52 -6.15 -1.50 -2.08
CA ARG A 52 -6.46 -2.43 -3.18
C ARG A 52 -5.95 -1.91 -4.53
N THR A 53 -6.25 -0.65 -4.82
CA THR A 53 -5.84 -0.03 -6.09
C THR A 53 -4.33 0.14 -6.15
N ALA A 54 -3.70 0.50 -5.03
CA ALA A 54 -2.25 0.57 -4.94
C ALA A 54 -1.59 -0.80 -5.20
N ILE A 55 -2.07 -1.87 -4.57
CA ILE A 55 -1.53 -3.24 -4.72
C ILE A 55 -1.77 -3.80 -6.12
N LEU A 56 -2.96 -3.61 -6.69
CA LEU A 56 -3.24 -4.09 -8.05
C LEU A 56 -2.47 -3.31 -9.12
N GLY A 57 -2.24 -2.00 -8.90
CA GLY A 57 -1.42 -1.18 -9.79
C GLY A 57 0.08 -1.48 -9.68
N HIS A 58 0.52 -1.97 -8.51
CA HIS A 58 1.94 -2.23 -8.20
C HIS A 58 2.09 -3.56 -7.43
N PRO A 59 1.86 -4.72 -8.07
CA PRO A 59 1.87 -6.03 -7.39
C PRO A 59 3.24 -6.35 -6.78
N ASP A 60 4.33 -5.93 -7.42
CA ASP A 60 5.70 -6.11 -6.91
C ASP A 60 5.94 -5.33 -5.60
N ALA A 61 5.14 -4.28 -5.35
CA ALA A 61 5.20 -3.47 -4.14
C ALA A 61 4.19 -3.91 -3.06
N ALA A 62 3.47 -5.03 -3.24
CA ALA A 62 2.42 -5.45 -2.31
C ALA A 62 2.93 -5.66 -0.88
N GLY A 63 4.08 -6.31 -0.72
CA GLY A 63 4.73 -6.50 0.59
C GLY A 63 5.05 -5.16 1.28
N PRO A 64 5.82 -4.27 0.63
CA PRO A 64 6.08 -2.93 1.13
C PRO A 64 4.82 -2.11 1.47
N ILE A 65 3.79 -2.14 0.63
CA ILE A 65 2.51 -1.44 0.86
C ILE A 65 1.89 -1.91 2.19
N VAL A 66 1.77 -3.22 2.39
CA VAL A 66 1.21 -3.79 3.63
C VAL A 66 2.07 -3.45 4.84
N GLN A 67 3.40 -3.49 4.70
CA GLN A 67 4.34 -3.15 5.78
C GLN A 67 4.20 -1.69 6.22
N ILE A 68 4.06 -0.76 5.27
CA ILE A 68 3.89 0.67 5.54
C ILE A 68 2.57 0.93 6.26
N MET A 69 1.47 0.30 5.81
CA MET A 69 0.17 0.40 6.48
C MET A 69 0.28 -0.10 7.93
N CYS A 70 0.87 -1.29 8.14
CA CYS A 70 1.06 -1.87 9.47
C CYS A 70 1.94 -0.99 10.37
N TRP A 71 3.01 -0.43 9.82
CA TRP A 71 3.87 0.52 10.52
C TRP A 71 3.09 1.76 10.94
N TRP A 72 2.32 2.35 10.03
CA TRP A 72 1.59 3.58 10.32
C TRP A 72 0.52 3.39 11.39
N MET A 73 -0.25 2.29 11.33
CA MET A 73 -1.24 1.95 12.37
C MET A 73 -0.59 1.80 13.75
N ARG A 74 0.62 1.23 13.80
CA ARG A 74 1.38 1.08 15.06
C ARG A 74 1.84 2.43 15.63
N GLN A 75 2.18 3.39 14.77
CA GLN A 75 2.57 4.74 15.20
C GLN A 75 1.35 5.59 15.61
N HIS A 76 0.14 5.25 15.14
CA HIS A 76 -1.08 6.04 15.33
C HIS A 76 -2.23 5.22 15.96
N PRO A 77 -2.04 4.56 17.11
CA PRO A 77 -3.02 3.60 17.67
C PRO A 77 -4.34 4.24 18.10
N GLY A 78 -4.37 5.55 18.35
CA GLY A 78 -5.58 6.30 18.73
C GLY A 78 -6.24 7.06 17.56
N HIS A 79 -5.69 6.98 16.36
CA HIS A 79 -6.22 7.72 15.21
C HIS A 79 -7.36 6.93 14.56
N GLY A 80 -8.52 7.55 14.34
CA GLY A 80 -9.70 6.87 13.78
C GLY A 80 -9.39 6.15 12.45
N HIS A 81 -8.58 6.80 11.62
CA HIS A 81 -8.13 6.27 10.34
C HIS A 81 -7.30 4.98 10.44
N ALA A 82 -6.69 4.68 11.59
CA ALA A 82 -5.96 3.41 11.77
C ALA A 82 -6.90 2.20 11.76
N VAL A 83 -8.11 2.34 12.31
CA VAL A 83 -9.12 1.27 12.29
C VAL A 83 -9.68 1.09 10.87
N ASP A 84 -9.91 2.19 10.16
CA ASP A 84 -10.35 2.15 8.75
C ASP A 84 -9.31 1.47 7.87
N LEU A 85 -8.03 1.81 8.06
CA LEU A 85 -6.91 1.20 7.33
C LEU A 85 -6.77 -0.30 7.62
N ALA A 86 -6.95 -0.72 8.88
CA ALA A 86 -6.96 -2.12 9.26
C ALA A 86 -8.12 -2.87 8.59
N THR A 87 -9.30 -2.25 8.56
CA THR A 87 -10.50 -2.78 7.93
C THR A 87 -10.30 -2.95 6.42
N GLU A 88 -9.76 -1.93 5.75
CA GLU A 88 -9.42 -2.00 4.33
C GLU A 88 -8.45 -3.15 4.03
N LEU A 89 -7.39 -3.29 4.84
CA LEU A 89 -6.41 -4.36 4.68
C LEU A 89 -7.05 -5.75 4.87
N ALA A 90 -7.91 -5.91 5.87
CA ALA A 90 -8.61 -7.16 6.14
C ALA A 90 -9.57 -7.55 4.99
N LEU A 91 -10.34 -6.59 4.48
CA LEU A 91 -11.23 -6.79 3.32
C LEU A 91 -10.44 -7.19 2.08
N LEU A 92 -9.32 -6.51 1.82
CA LEU A 92 -8.44 -6.79 0.70
C LEU A 92 -7.86 -8.22 0.76
N VAL A 93 -7.37 -8.65 1.92
CA VAL A 93 -6.89 -10.04 2.11
C VAL A 93 -8.01 -11.05 1.87
N GLY A 94 -9.21 -10.79 2.37
CA GLY A 94 -10.38 -11.64 2.15
C GLY A 94 -10.80 -11.74 0.69
N GLU A 95 -10.72 -10.65 -0.07
CA GLU A 95 -10.93 -10.65 -1.52
C GLU A 95 -9.86 -11.46 -2.26
N MET A 96 -8.58 -11.16 -2.03
CA MET A 96 -7.47 -11.83 -2.71
C MET A 96 -7.46 -13.34 -2.45
N THR A 97 -7.82 -13.76 -1.23
CA THR A 97 -7.92 -15.18 -0.87
C THR A 97 -9.06 -15.87 -1.64
N ARG A 98 -10.21 -15.21 -1.79
CA ARG A 98 -11.34 -15.74 -2.59
C ARG A 98 -10.96 -15.87 -4.07
N ASP A 99 -10.34 -14.84 -4.63
CA ASP A 99 -9.92 -14.83 -6.04
C ASP A 99 -8.89 -15.92 -6.33
N LEU A 100 -7.92 -16.12 -5.43
CA LEU A 100 -6.94 -17.20 -5.55
C LEU A 100 -7.61 -18.58 -5.49
N GLY A 101 -8.57 -18.77 -4.59
CA GLY A 101 -9.37 -19.99 -4.50
C GLY A 101 -10.13 -20.29 -5.78
N ALA A 102 -10.82 -19.29 -6.34
CA ALA A 102 -11.55 -19.43 -7.60
C ALA A 102 -10.63 -19.77 -8.78
N ARG A 103 -9.48 -19.10 -8.91
CA ARG A 103 -8.48 -19.38 -9.94
C ARG A 103 -7.90 -20.77 -9.83
N ARG A 104 -7.62 -21.24 -8.60
CA ARG A 104 -7.11 -22.59 -8.36
C ARG A 104 -8.12 -23.65 -8.82
N LEU A 105 -9.40 -23.48 -8.51
CA LEU A 105 -10.45 -24.41 -8.95
C LEU A 105 -10.59 -24.43 -10.48
N ALA A 106 -10.51 -23.28 -11.15
CA ALA A 106 -10.56 -23.20 -12.60
C ALA A 106 -9.38 -23.94 -13.28
N LEU A 107 -8.18 -23.84 -12.71
CA LEU A 107 -6.99 -24.56 -13.22
C LEU A 107 -7.05 -26.07 -12.99
N GLN A 108 -7.84 -26.55 -12.02
CA GLN A 108 -8.01 -27.98 -11.73
C GLN A 108 -9.13 -28.63 -12.56
N ALA A 109 -9.96 -27.83 -13.23
CA ALA A 109 -11.06 -28.29 -14.09
C ALA A 109 -10.64 -28.47 -15.57
N HIS A 110 -9.38 -28.19 -15.88
CA HIS A 110 -8.73 -28.37 -17.19
C HIS A 110 -7.59 -29.39 -17.08
#